data_AF-A0A2K6LZR9-F1
#
_entry.id   AF-A0A2K6LZR9-F1
#
_cell.length_a   1.000
_cell.length_b   1.000
_cell.length_c   1.000
_cell.angle_alpha   90.00
_cell.angle_beta   90.00
_cell.angle_gamma   90.00
#
_symmetry.space_group_name_H-M   'P 1'
#
loop_
_entity.id
_entity.type
_entity.pdbx_description
1 polymer ?
#
loop_
_entity_poly.entity_id
_entity_poly.type
_entity_poly.pdbx_seq_one_letter_code
_entity_poly.pdbx_strand_id
1 'polypeptide(L)'
;MQSPAATAEGLSGPLFGAYTFPTFKFQPRHDSMDWRRISTLDVDRVARELDVATLQENIAGITFCNLDREVCNRCGQPVDPALLKVLRLAQLIIEYLLHCQDCLSTSIAQLEARLQTSLGQQQRGQQELGRQADELKGVREESRRRRKMISTLQQLLMQTGAHSYHTKQKKQEQPVEEVLEELRAKLKWTQEELEAQREAERQRQLQEAEIIHQREVEAKKEFDKWKEQEWTKLYGEIDKLKKLFWDEFKNVANQNSTLEEKLRALQSHSVMESNLGSLRDEESDEWLRQAQELQALREKTEIQKTEWKRKMKELHEEHVAEKKELQEENQRLQASLSQDQKKAAAQSQRQISALRAQLQEQARIIASQEEMIQSLSLRKVEGTHEVPKAADAKEDSPEEEMDDSQDEQQKVLAALRHNPTLLKHFRPILEDILEEKLESMGIRKDAKGISIQTLRHLESLLRVQREQKARKFSEFLSLRGKLVKEVTSRVKERQENGAVVSQPDGQPSG
;
A
#
# COMPACT_ATOMS: atom_id res chain seq x y z
N MET A 1 11.43 -50.52 8.52
CA MET A 1 11.45 -49.66 9.73
C MET A 1 10.91 -48.31 9.34
N GLN A 2 9.68 -48.06 9.77
CA GLN A 2 8.95 -46.81 9.58
C GLN A 2 9.62 -45.67 10.36
N SER A 3 9.61 -44.46 9.79
CA SER A 3 9.59 -43.20 10.53
C SER A 3 9.08 -42.07 9.63
N PRO A 4 8.38 -41.07 10.19
CA PRO A 4 7.17 -40.52 9.59
C PRO A 4 7.40 -39.18 8.88
N ALA A 5 6.58 -38.95 7.85
CA ALA A 5 6.47 -37.67 7.17
C ALA A 5 5.71 -36.66 8.03
N ALA A 6 6.38 -35.56 8.37
CA ALA A 6 5.74 -34.38 8.95
C ALA A 6 5.04 -33.60 7.84
N THR A 7 3.72 -33.57 7.88
CA THR A 7 2.86 -32.69 7.09
C THR A 7 3.10 -31.24 7.49
N ALA A 8 3.81 -30.49 6.64
CA ALA A 8 3.81 -29.04 6.67
C ALA A 8 2.49 -28.56 6.04
N GLU A 9 1.52 -28.22 6.90
CA GLU A 9 0.33 -27.49 6.52
C GLU A 9 0.75 -26.10 6.01
N GLY A 10 0.83 -25.98 4.69
CA GLY A 10 0.97 -24.70 4.01
C GLY A 10 -0.27 -23.86 4.27
N LEU A 11 -0.06 -22.67 4.83
CA LEU A 11 -1.01 -21.58 4.92
C LEU A 11 -1.39 -21.12 3.50
N SER A 12 -2.24 -21.88 2.84
CA SER A 12 -2.91 -21.53 1.58
C SER A 12 -4.39 -21.73 1.77
N GLY A 13 -4.99 -20.86 2.59
CA GLY A 13 -6.42 -20.68 2.62
C GLY A 13 -6.83 -19.68 1.52
N PRO A 14 -7.72 -20.04 0.60
CA PRO A 14 -8.25 -19.09 -0.36
C PRO A 14 -8.99 -17.98 0.40
N LEU A 15 -8.56 -16.73 0.25
CA LEU A 15 -9.13 -15.58 0.97
C LEU A 15 -10.63 -15.37 0.66
N PHE A 16 -11.11 -15.96 -0.42
CA PHE A 16 -12.52 -16.24 -0.69
C PHE A 16 -12.66 -17.74 -0.88
N GLY A 17 -13.08 -18.45 0.18
CA GLY A 17 -13.59 -19.81 0.02
C GLY A 17 -14.67 -19.77 -1.06
N ALA A 18 -14.55 -20.63 -2.07
CA ALA A 18 -15.55 -20.73 -3.13
C ALA A 18 -16.92 -20.95 -2.47
N TYR A 19 -17.76 -19.91 -2.48
CA TYR A 19 -19.12 -20.01 -1.98
C TYR A 19 -19.90 -20.88 -2.96
N THR A 20 -19.86 -22.19 -2.76
CA THR A 20 -20.69 -23.12 -3.51
C THR A 20 -22.09 -23.07 -2.91
N PHE A 21 -22.90 -22.12 -3.34
CA PHE A 21 -24.32 -22.15 -3.02
C PHE A 21 -24.97 -23.36 -3.71
N PRO A 22 -25.79 -24.15 -2.99
CA PRO A 22 -26.53 -25.24 -3.61
C PRO A 22 -27.38 -24.71 -4.76
N THR A 23 -27.45 -25.46 -5.86
CA THR A 23 -28.32 -25.12 -7.00
C THR A 23 -29.78 -25.06 -6.56
N PHE A 24 -30.40 -23.88 -6.64
CA PHE A 24 -31.81 -23.67 -6.28
C PHE A 24 -32.76 -24.32 -7.30
N LYS A 25 -33.75 -25.04 -6.79
CA LYS A 25 -34.85 -25.61 -7.57
C LYS A 25 -36.13 -25.55 -6.73
N PHE A 26 -37.21 -25.10 -7.35
CA PHE A 26 -38.52 -25.10 -6.71
C PHE A 26 -38.97 -26.53 -6.39
N GLN A 27 -39.48 -26.71 -5.18
CA GLN A 27 -39.96 -27.99 -4.69
C GLN A 27 -41.36 -28.30 -5.23
N PRO A 28 -41.64 -29.59 -5.51
CA PRO A 28 -43.00 -30.05 -5.77
C PRO A 28 -43.91 -29.82 -4.56
N ARG A 29 -45.18 -29.47 -4.81
CA ARG A 29 -46.17 -29.15 -3.77
C ARG A 29 -47.10 -30.33 -3.57
N HIS A 30 -47.12 -30.85 -2.36
CA HIS A 30 -47.84 -32.09 -2.04
C HIS A 30 -48.80 -31.92 -0.85
N ASP A 31 -48.61 -30.90 -0.03
CA ASP A 31 -49.38 -30.73 1.21
C ASP A 31 -50.73 -30.06 0.95
N SER A 32 -51.77 -30.46 1.68
CA SER A 32 -53.08 -29.81 1.62
C SER A 32 -53.13 -28.57 2.51
N MET A 33 -53.91 -27.57 2.13
CA MET A 33 -54.10 -26.36 2.93
C MET A 33 -54.95 -26.64 4.19
N ASP A 34 -54.46 -26.29 5.38
CA ASP A 34 -55.28 -26.34 6.61
C ASP A 34 -56.17 -25.09 6.70
N TRP A 35 -57.32 -25.16 6.04
CA TRP A 35 -58.28 -24.07 6.01
C TRP A 35 -58.87 -23.73 7.38
N ARG A 36 -58.89 -24.66 8.35
CA ARG A 36 -59.42 -24.39 9.70
C ARG A 36 -58.50 -23.43 10.41
N ARG A 37 -57.19 -23.71 10.38
CA ARG A 37 -56.16 -22.88 10.98
C ARG A 37 -56.11 -21.48 10.35
N ILE A 38 -56.23 -21.39 9.03
CA ILE A 38 -56.27 -20.10 8.33
C ILE A 38 -57.54 -19.31 8.66
N SER A 39 -58.69 -19.97 8.80
CA SER A 39 -59.95 -19.29 9.10
C SER A 39 -59.99 -18.70 10.51
N THR A 40 -59.22 -19.26 11.45
CA THR A 40 -59.11 -18.75 12.83
C THR A 40 -58.06 -17.64 12.98
N LEU A 41 -57.23 -17.41 11.95
CA LEU A 41 -56.13 -16.46 12.01
C LEU A 41 -56.64 -15.03 11.83
N ASP A 42 -56.38 -14.17 12.82
CA ASP A 42 -56.64 -12.72 12.72
C ASP A 42 -55.47 -12.03 12.02
N VAL A 43 -55.57 -11.90 10.70
CA VAL A 43 -54.53 -11.30 9.85
C VAL A 43 -54.32 -9.82 10.17
N ASP A 44 -55.38 -9.09 10.54
CA ASP A 44 -55.28 -7.67 10.85
C ASP A 44 -54.51 -7.44 12.16
N ARG A 45 -54.69 -8.32 13.15
CA ARG A 45 -53.87 -8.31 14.37
C ARG A 45 -52.40 -8.58 14.05
N VAL A 46 -52.11 -9.63 13.26
CA VAL A 46 -50.75 -9.98 12.86
C VAL A 46 -50.05 -8.80 12.16
N ALA A 47 -50.76 -8.10 11.26
CA ALA A 47 -50.24 -6.93 10.57
C ALA A 47 -50.00 -5.73 11.50
N ARG A 48 -50.93 -5.44 12.42
CA ARG A 48 -50.80 -4.32 13.38
C ARG A 48 -49.69 -4.53 14.39
N GLU A 49 -49.53 -5.77 14.87
CA GLU A 49 -48.59 -6.13 15.93
C GLU A 49 -47.22 -6.55 15.38
N LEU A 50 -47.10 -6.70 14.06
CA LEU A 50 -45.90 -7.23 13.39
C LEU A 50 -45.50 -8.59 14.00
N ASP A 51 -46.48 -9.46 14.21
CA ASP A 51 -46.28 -10.77 14.84
C ASP A 51 -45.61 -11.75 13.86
N VAL A 52 -44.28 -11.64 13.78
CA VAL A 52 -43.42 -12.48 12.94
C VAL A 52 -43.50 -13.95 13.37
N ALA A 53 -43.73 -14.25 14.64
CA ALA A 53 -43.80 -15.62 15.12
C ALA A 53 -45.02 -16.34 14.50
N THR A 54 -46.19 -15.71 14.54
CA THR A 54 -47.39 -16.23 13.90
C THR A 54 -47.22 -16.34 12.38
N LEU A 55 -46.57 -15.38 11.71
CA LEU A 55 -46.26 -15.50 10.28
C LEU A 55 -45.36 -16.71 9.99
N GLN A 56 -44.34 -16.92 10.82
CA GLN A 56 -43.36 -17.98 10.59
C GLN A 56 -43.90 -19.37 10.87
N GLU A 57 -44.84 -19.51 11.79
CA GLU A 57 -45.55 -20.77 12.01
C GLU A 57 -46.41 -21.17 10.79
N ASN A 58 -46.91 -20.20 10.02
CA ASN A 58 -47.81 -20.45 8.89
C ASN A 58 -47.09 -20.46 7.52
N ILE A 59 -45.87 -19.93 7.45
CA ILE A 59 -45.16 -19.73 6.18
C ILE A 59 -44.97 -21.03 5.41
N ALA A 60 -44.59 -22.13 6.07
CA ALA A 60 -44.36 -23.42 5.42
C ALA A 60 -45.65 -24.01 4.85
N GLY A 61 -46.74 -23.95 5.63
CA GLY A 61 -48.05 -24.47 5.23
C GLY A 61 -48.67 -23.72 4.05
N ILE A 62 -48.35 -22.42 3.89
CA ILE A 62 -48.78 -21.63 2.72
C ILE A 62 -47.82 -21.86 1.54
N THR A 63 -46.52 -21.89 1.80
CA THR A 63 -45.48 -21.91 0.76
C THR A 63 -45.38 -23.24 0.03
N PHE A 64 -45.75 -24.36 0.64
CA PHE A 64 -45.57 -25.70 0.04
C PHE A 64 -46.89 -26.45 -0.22
N CYS A 65 -48.05 -25.82 0.01
CA CYS A 65 -49.33 -26.46 -0.26
C CYS A 65 -49.67 -26.56 -1.75
N ASN A 66 -50.46 -27.58 -2.08
CA ASN A 66 -51.01 -27.86 -3.39
C ASN A 66 -52.36 -27.14 -3.56
N LEU A 67 -52.47 -26.36 -4.64
CA LEU A 67 -53.66 -25.54 -4.95
C LEU A 67 -54.52 -26.11 -6.07
N ASP A 68 -54.08 -27.20 -6.73
CA ASP A 68 -54.67 -27.67 -7.99
C ASP A 68 -56.09 -28.25 -7.85
N ARG A 69 -56.52 -28.53 -6.61
CA ARG A 69 -57.81 -29.18 -6.30
C ARG A 69 -58.61 -28.49 -5.20
N GLU A 70 -58.22 -27.28 -4.83
CA GLU A 70 -58.89 -26.54 -3.76
C GLU A 70 -60.23 -25.97 -4.22
N VAL A 71 -61.26 -26.16 -3.40
CA VAL A 71 -62.64 -25.70 -3.65
C VAL A 71 -63.09 -24.76 -2.55
N CYS A 72 -64.04 -23.88 -2.87
CA CYS A 72 -64.59 -22.97 -1.88
C CYS A 72 -65.34 -23.73 -0.78
N ASN A 73 -64.88 -23.63 0.47
CA ASN A 73 -65.50 -24.29 1.63
C ASN A 73 -66.97 -23.91 1.88
N ARG A 74 -67.46 -22.79 1.31
CA ARG A 74 -68.84 -22.32 1.50
C ARG A 74 -69.82 -22.81 0.44
N CYS A 75 -69.40 -22.98 -0.81
CA CYS A 75 -70.29 -23.31 -1.92
C CYS A 75 -69.83 -24.50 -2.78
N GLY A 76 -68.65 -25.08 -2.50
CA GLY A 76 -68.10 -26.24 -3.22
C GLY A 76 -67.63 -25.94 -4.64
N GLN A 77 -67.72 -24.70 -5.11
CA GLN A 77 -67.29 -24.29 -6.45
C GLN A 77 -65.76 -24.19 -6.54
N PRO A 78 -65.17 -24.41 -7.73
CA PRO A 78 -63.74 -24.19 -7.95
C PRO A 78 -63.36 -22.74 -7.65
N VAL A 79 -62.18 -22.54 -7.08
CA VAL A 79 -61.64 -21.21 -6.81
C VAL A 79 -61.27 -20.53 -8.15
N ASP A 80 -61.41 -19.20 -8.20
CA ASP A 80 -61.07 -18.41 -9.37
C ASP A 80 -59.62 -18.68 -9.86
N PRO A 81 -59.42 -19.05 -11.14
CA PRO A 81 -58.09 -19.38 -11.66
C PRO A 81 -57.06 -18.25 -11.60
N ALA A 82 -57.48 -16.97 -11.68
CA ALA A 82 -56.58 -15.84 -11.56
C ALA A 82 -56.09 -15.68 -10.11
N LEU A 83 -56.97 -15.87 -9.11
CA LEU A 83 -56.58 -15.86 -7.69
C LEU A 83 -55.62 -17.01 -7.36
N LEU A 84 -55.84 -18.20 -7.91
CA LEU A 84 -54.93 -19.34 -7.75
C LEU A 84 -53.56 -19.06 -8.36
N LYS A 85 -53.50 -18.38 -9.52
CA LYS A 85 -52.22 -17.95 -10.13
C LYS A 85 -51.49 -16.92 -9.29
N VAL A 86 -52.21 -15.95 -8.69
CA VAL A 86 -51.62 -14.97 -7.77
C VAL A 86 -51.03 -15.66 -6.55
N LEU A 87 -51.79 -16.58 -5.93
CA LEU A 87 -51.30 -17.33 -4.78
C LEU A 87 -50.11 -18.22 -5.17
N ARG A 88 -50.16 -18.90 -6.32
CA ARG A 88 -49.05 -19.70 -6.82
C ARG A 88 -47.79 -18.87 -7.05
N LEU A 89 -47.92 -17.66 -7.58
CA LEU A 89 -46.81 -16.72 -7.73
C LEU A 89 -46.26 -16.31 -6.37
N ALA A 90 -47.13 -15.99 -5.41
CA ALA A 90 -46.73 -15.67 -4.04
C ALA A 90 -45.95 -16.82 -3.39
N GLN A 91 -46.40 -18.07 -3.58
CA GLN A 91 -45.69 -19.24 -3.05
C GLN A 91 -44.27 -19.39 -3.64
N LEU A 92 -44.10 -19.17 -4.94
CA LEU A 92 -42.77 -19.22 -5.58
C LEU A 92 -41.87 -18.08 -5.09
N ILE A 93 -42.43 -16.88 -4.92
CA ILE A 93 -41.70 -15.74 -4.37
C ILE A 93 -41.25 -16.04 -2.94
N ILE A 94 -42.13 -16.54 -2.08
CA ILE A 94 -41.81 -16.86 -0.68
C ILE A 94 -40.75 -17.97 -0.60
N GLU A 95 -40.87 -19.02 -1.42
CA GLU A 95 -39.87 -20.10 -1.48
C GLU A 95 -38.48 -19.59 -1.89
N TYR A 96 -38.43 -18.68 -2.88
CA TYR A 96 -37.18 -18.04 -3.27
C TYR A 96 -36.62 -17.13 -2.16
N LEU A 97 -37.48 -16.39 -1.46
CA LEU A 97 -37.05 -15.55 -0.32
C LEU A 97 -36.51 -16.39 0.84
N LEU A 98 -37.12 -17.53 1.15
CA LEU A 98 -36.61 -18.48 2.15
C LEU A 98 -35.23 -19.03 1.73
N HIS A 99 -35.06 -19.40 0.46
CA HIS A 99 -33.75 -19.80 -0.04
C HIS A 99 -32.70 -18.69 0.08
N CYS A 100 -33.04 -17.45 -0.27
CA CYS A 100 -32.15 -16.30 -0.07
C CYS A 100 -31.79 -16.11 1.40
N GLN A 101 -32.76 -16.25 2.31
CA GLN A 101 -32.54 -16.17 3.75
C GLN A 101 -31.55 -17.23 4.23
N ASP A 102 -31.71 -18.48 3.80
CA ASP A 102 -30.81 -19.59 4.18
C ASP A 102 -29.40 -19.38 3.64
N CYS A 103 -29.28 -18.95 2.38
CA CYS A 103 -28.00 -18.63 1.75
C CYS A 103 -27.26 -17.51 2.49
N LEU A 104 -27.98 -16.42 2.81
CA LEU A 104 -27.41 -15.30 3.55
C LEU A 104 -27.05 -15.71 4.98
N SER A 105 -27.90 -16.45 5.67
CA SER A 105 -27.66 -16.93 7.05
C SER A 105 -26.43 -17.84 7.11
N THR A 106 -26.29 -18.76 6.15
CA THR A 106 -25.14 -19.65 6.05
C THR A 106 -23.85 -18.86 5.78
N SER A 107 -23.90 -17.87 4.88
CA SER A 107 -22.77 -17.00 4.58
C SER A 107 -22.32 -16.19 5.80
N ILE A 108 -23.28 -15.60 6.53
CA ILE A 108 -23.01 -14.85 7.77
C ILE A 108 -22.35 -15.77 8.81
N ALA A 109 -22.90 -16.95 9.08
CA ALA A 109 -22.35 -17.88 10.05
C ALA A 109 -20.91 -18.31 9.70
N GLN A 110 -20.62 -18.52 8.42
CA GLN A 110 -19.26 -18.84 7.96
C GLN A 110 -18.29 -17.66 8.14
N LEU A 111 -18.72 -16.44 7.82
CA LEU A 111 -17.91 -15.23 8.01
C LEU A 111 -17.62 -14.98 9.50
N GLU A 112 -18.62 -15.18 10.36
CA GLU A 112 -18.46 -15.07 11.82
C GLU A 112 -17.45 -16.10 12.34
N ALA A 113 -17.55 -17.37 11.92
CA ALA A 113 -16.60 -18.41 12.33
C ALA A 113 -15.15 -18.10 11.88
N ARG A 114 -14.98 -17.55 10.67
CA ARG A 114 -13.67 -17.10 10.15
C ARG A 114 -13.13 -15.94 10.98
N LEU A 115 -13.97 -14.95 11.29
CA LEU A 115 -13.59 -13.81 12.12
C LEU A 115 -13.13 -14.27 13.51
N GLN A 116 -13.88 -15.16 14.15
CA GLN A 116 -13.51 -15.73 15.46
C GLN A 116 -12.18 -16.47 15.40
N THR A 117 -11.94 -17.24 14.35
CA THR A 117 -10.66 -17.95 14.14
C THR A 117 -9.50 -16.96 13.99
N SER A 118 -9.68 -15.89 13.20
CA SER A 118 -8.67 -14.85 13.00
C SER A 118 -8.36 -14.08 14.29
N LEU A 119 -9.39 -13.74 15.07
CA LEU A 119 -9.22 -13.09 16.38
C LEU A 119 -8.41 -13.98 17.33
N GLY A 120 -8.71 -15.27 17.37
CA GLY A 120 -7.96 -16.23 18.18
C GLY A 120 -6.49 -16.39 17.74
N GLN A 121 -6.19 -16.25 16.44
CA GLN A 121 -4.80 -16.23 15.94
C GLN A 121 -4.09 -14.92 16.34
N GLN A 122 -4.75 -13.78 16.18
CA GLN A 122 -4.19 -12.47 16.57
C GLN A 122 -3.88 -12.42 18.07
N GLN A 123 -4.79 -12.91 18.91
CA GLN A 123 -4.59 -12.91 20.36
C GLN A 123 -3.41 -13.79 20.78
N ARG A 124 -3.26 -14.97 20.17
CA ARG A 124 -2.08 -15.83 20.36
C ARG A 124 -0.79 -15.16 19.92
N GLY A 125 -0.80 -14.49 18.76
CA GLY A 125 0.34 -13.72 18.27
C GLY A 125 0.73 -12.58 19.22
N GLN A 126 -0.25 -11.86 19.77
CA GLN A 126 0.01 -10.81 20.78
C GLN A 126 0.61 -11.36 22.07
N GLN A 127 0.15 -12.51 22.55
CA GLN A 127 0.71 -13.17 23.73
C GLN A 127 2.18 -13.57 23.50
N GLU A 128 2.50 -14.14 22.34
CA GLU A 128 3.88 -14.53 22.01
C GLU A 128 4.80 -13.31 21.84
N LEU A 129 4.31 -12.23 21.22
CA LEU A 129 5.06 -10.97 21.15
C LEU A 129 5.33 -10.37 22.53
N GLY A 130 4.36 -10.43 23.44
CA GLY A 130 4.55 -10.04 24.84
C GLY A 130 5.63 -10.87 25.52
N ARG A 131 5.59 -12.20 25.35
CA ARG A 131 6.59 -13.14 25.89
C ARG A 131 8.00 -12.81 25.39
N GLN A 132 8.15 -12.57 24.08
CA GLN A 132 9.45 -12.20 23.48
C GLN A 132 9.94 -10.83 23.96
N ALA A 133 9.05 -9.87 24.16
CA ALA A 133 9.41 -8.55 24.70
C ALA A 133 9.95 -8.64 26.14
N ASP A 134 9.33 -9.48 26.98
CA ASP A 134 9.77 -9.73 28.34
C ASP A 134 11.13 -10.46 28.38
N GLU A 135 11.34 -11.45 27.52
CA GLU A 135 12.64 -12.11 27.36
C GLU A 135 13.74 -11.12 26.95
N LEU A 136 13.48 -10.28 25.94
CA LEU A 136 14.42 -9.24 25.50
C LEU A 136 14.73 -8.23 26.60
N LYS A 137 13.73 -7.86 27.42
CA LYS A 137 13.94 -7.00 28.59
C LYS A 137 14.86 -7.67 29.60
N GLY A 138 14.64 -8.95 29.90
CA GLY A 138 15.50 -9.74 30.78
C GLY A 138 16.95 -9.79 30.30
N VAL A 139 17.17 -10.07 29.01
CA VAL A 139 18.50 -10.09 28.39
C VAL A 139 19.19 -8.72 28.45
N ARG A 140 18.44 -7.62 28.24
CA ARG A 140 18.98 -6.25 28.35
C ARG A 140 19.40 -5.91 29.78
N GLU A 141 18.61 -6.31 30.77
CA GLU A 141 18.94 -6.11 32.18
C GLU A 141 20.19 -6.88 32.59
N GLU A 142 20.30 -8.14 32.17
CA GLU A 142 21.48 -8.99 32.38
C GLU A 142 22.73 -8.40 31.71
N SER A 143 22.60 -7.96 30.46
CA SER A 143 23.67 -7.25 29.74
C SER A 143 24.12 -5.98 30.47
N ARG A 144 23.19 -5.22 31.05
CA ARG A 144 23.50 -4.03 31.86
C ARG A 144 24.23 -4.40 33.17
N ARG A 145 23.84 -5.49 33.84
CA ARG A 145 24.53 -6.00 35.04
C ARG A 145 25.97 -6.39 34.70
N ARG A 146 26.19 -7.12 33.61
CA ARG A 146 27.54 -7.50 33.15
C ARG A 146 28.41 -6.28 32.83
N ARG A 147 27.88 -5.26 32.15
CA ARG A 147 28.60 -4.00 31.90
C ARG A 147 29.02 -3.28 33.20
N LYS A 148 28.13 -3.21 34.19
CA LYS A 148 28.47 -2.62 35.50
C LYS A 148 29.58 -3.39 36.19
N MET A 149 29.51 -4.73 36.18
CA MET A 149 30.53 -5.59 36.77
C MET A 149 31.91 -5.39 36.11
N ILE A 150 31.95 -5.32 34.79
CA ILE A 150 33.19 -5.03 34.04
C ILE A 150 33.75 -3.66 34.42
N SER A 151 32.91 -2.63 34.49
CA SER A 151 33.33 -1.28 34.90
C SER A 151 33.89 -1.25 36.33
N THR A 152 33.26 -1.94 37.28
CA THR A 152 33.78 -2.05 38.65
C THR A 152 35.12 -2.80 38.71
N LEU A 153 35.28 -3.89 37.95
CA LEU A 153 36.54 -4.61 37.88
C LEU A 153 37.66 -3.74 37.27
N GLN A 154 37.34 -2.98 36.22
CA GLN A 154 38.28 -2.04 35.60
C GLN A 154 38.71 -0.92 36.56
N GLN A 155 37.78 -0.39 37.35
CA GLN A 155 38.09 0.64 38.36
C GLN A 155 38.95 0.08 39.51
N LEU A 156 38.71 -1.16 39.94
CA LEU A 156 39.55 -1.83 40.94
C LEU A 156 40.98 -2.03 40.42
N LEU A 157 41.14 -2.42 39.16
CA LEU A 157 42.45 -2.53 38.50
C LEU A 157 43.18 -1.18 38.43
N MET A 158 42.47 -0.08 38.13
CA MET A 158 43.05 1.27 38.13
C MET A 158 43.48 1.75 39.53
N GLN A 159 42.73 1.44 40.57
CA GLN A 159 43.09 1.76 41.97
C GLN A 159 44.31 0.96 42.45
N THR A 160 44.43 -0.30 42.00
CA THR A 160 45.59 -1.15 42.31
C THR A 160 46.86 -0.61 41.62
N GLY A 161 46.73 0.01 40.44
CA GLY A 161 47.81 0.76 39.80
C GLY A 161 48.23 2.02 40.59
N ALA A 162 47.27 2.75 41.16
CA ALA A 162 47.52 3.99 41.90
C ALA A 162 48.10 3.79 43.32
N HIS A 163 47.95 2.62 43.94
CA HIS A 163 48.52 2.30 45.26
C HIS A 163 49.93 1.70 45.22
N SER A 164 50.55 1.58 44.04
CA SER A 164 51.91 1.03 43.90
C SER A 164 53.04 2.08 43.93
N TYR A 165 52.73 3.37 43.99
CA TYR A 165 53.73 4.44 43.87
C TYR A 165 53.96 5.24 45.16
N HIS A 166 54.15 4.59 46.31
CA HIS A 166 54.73 5.28 47.47
C HIS A 166 55.47 4.33 48.43
N THR A 167 56.57 3.72 47.99
CA THR A 167 57.74 3.45 48.87
C THR A 167 59.00 3.09 48.07
N LYS A 168 59.93 4.06 48.03
CA LYS A 168 61.40 3.94 48.13
C LYS A 168 62.18 2.91 47.27
N GLN A 169 63.02 3.50 46.42
CA GLN A 169 64.48 3.30 46.24
C GLN A 169 65.02 2.01 45.57
N LYS A 170 65.59 2.24 44.38
CA LYS A 170 66.88 1.72 43.84
C LYS A 170 67.24 0.26 44.22
N LYS A 171 66.93 -0.65 43.29
CA LYS A 171 67.79 -1.76 42.75
C LYS A 171 66.89 -2.94 42.33
N GLN A 172 66.31 -2.89 41.13
CA GLN A 172 65.80 -4.05 40.36
C GLN A 172 65.12 -3.51 39.08
N GLU A 173 65.89 -3.13 38.06
CA GLU A 173 65.33 -2.59 36.80
C GLU A 173 65.03 -3.66 35.74
N GLN A 174 65.52 -4.89 35.90
CA GLN A 174 65.29 -5.96 34.93
C GLN A 174 63.92 -6.69 35.04
N PRO A 175 63.37 -7.01 36.24
CA PRO A 175 62.10 -7.74 36.33
C PRO A 175 60.86 -6.85 36.14
N VAL A 176 60.96 -5.54 36.36
CA VAL A 176 59.83 -4.60 36.19
C VAL A 176 59.61 -4.23 34.71
N GLU A 177 60.69 -4.15 33.94
CA GLU A 177 60.61 -3.89 32.49
C GLU A 177 60.00 -5.10 31.74
N GLU A 178 60.35 -6.33 32.12
CA GLU A 178 59.72 -7.55 31.58
C GLU A 178 58.22 -7.60 31.86
N VAL A 179 57.78 -7.24 33.08
CA VAL A 179 56.36 -7.21 33.43
C VAL A 179 55.62 -6.09 32.67
N LEU A 180 56.27 -4.95 32.43
CA LEU A 180 55.70 -3.87 31.62
C LEU A 180 55.57 -4.26 30.14
N GLU A 181 56.57 -4.93 29.58
CA GLU A 181 56.49 -5.50 28.23
C GLU A 181 55.40 -6.59 28.14
N GLU A 182 55.25 -7.45 29.15
CA GLU A 182 54.19 -8.45 29.20
C GLU A 182 52.79 -7.80 29.26
N LEU A 183 52.63 -6.71 30.03
CA LEU A 183 51.38 -5.96 30.10
C LEU A 183 51.09 -5.22 28.79
N ARG A 184 52.10 -4.65 28.11
CA ARG A 184 51.94 -4.06 26.77
C ARG A 184 51.55 -5.12 25.74
N ALA A 185 52.16 -6.30 25.79
CA ALA A 185 51.82 -7.43 24.92
C ALA A 185 50.38 -7.90 25.17
N LYS A 186 49.96 -8.04 26.44
CA LYS A 186 48.57 -8.38 26.78
C LYS A 186 47.58 -7.32 26.32
N LEU A 187 47.88 -6.03 26.52
CA LEU A 187 47.04 -4.94 26.04
C LEU A 187 46.87 -5.02 24.52
N LYS A 188 47.97 -5.17 23.79
CA LYS A 188 47.98 -5.28 22.32
C LYS A 188 47.17 -6.49 21.84
N TRP A 189 47.37 -7.66 22.47
CA TRP A 189 46.61 -8.86 22.18
C TRP A 189 45.11 -8.68 22.45
N THR A 190 44.72 -8.09 23.58
CA THR A 190 43.30 -7.82 23.88
C THR A 190 42.67 -6.83 22.91
N GLN A 191 43.47 -5.90 22.38
CA GLN A 191 43.02 -4.92 21.40
C GLN A 191 42.82 -5.56 20.02
N GLU A 192 43.76 -6.40 19.59
CA GLU A 192 43.66 -7.22 18.37
C GLU A 192 42.46 -8.19 18.44
N GLU A 193 42.23 -8.84 19.59
CA GLU A 193 41.07 -9.72 19.81
C GLU A 193 39.73 -8.95 19.74
N LEU A 194 39.67 -7.74 20.30
CA LEU A 194 38.47 -6.90 20.23
C LEU A 194 38.20 -6.41 18.80
N GLU A 195 39.25 -6.07 18.05
CA GLU A 195 39.15 -5.71 16.64
C GLU A 195 38.68 -6.88 15.79
N ALA A 196 39.22 -8.08 16.02
CA ALA A 196 38.76 -9.32 15.39
C ALA A 196 37.28 -9.62 15.69
N GLN A 197 36.81 -9.41 16.93
CA GLN A 197 35.40 -9.56 17.28
C GLN A 197 34.50 -8.56 16.56
N ARG A 198 34.90 -7.29 16.46
CA ARG A 198 34.17 -6.27 15.71
C ARG A 198 34.13 -6.57 14.21
N GLU A 199 35.18 -7.17 13.66
CA GLU A 199 35.22 -7.62 12.28
C GLU A 199 34.30 -8.81 12.03
N ALA A 200 34.32 -9.80 12.91
CA ALA A 200 33.41 -10.94 12.85
C ALA A 200 31.95 -10.49 12.96
N GLU A 201 31.64 -9.51 13.80
CA GLU A 201 30.29 -8.95 13.93
C GLU A 201 29.86 -8.17 12.69
N ARG A 202 30.75 -7.35 12.10
CA ARG A 202 30.49 -6.70 10.79
C ARG A 202 30.22 -7.73 9.69
N GLN A 203 31.00 -8.80 9.63
CA GLN A 203 30.81 -9.87 8.66
C GLN A 203 29.46 -10.59 8.86
N ARG A 204 29.07 -10.88 10.11
CA ARG A 204 27.75 -11.45 10.41
C ARG A 204 26.62 -10.54 9.97
N GLN A 205 26.70 -9.24 10.26
CA GLN A 205 25.68 -8.27 9.84
C GLN A 205 25.55 -8.19 8.31
N LEU A 206 26.66 -8.24 7.58
CA LEU A 206 26.64 -8.28 6.11
C LEU A 206 26.00 -9.58 5.59
N GLN A 207 26.33 -10.72 6.19
CA GLN A 207 25.71 -12.01 5.82
C GLN A 207 24.21 -12.02 6.12
N GLU A 208 23.78 -11.49 7.27
CA GLU A 208 22.36 -11.39 7.61
C GLU A 208 21.61 -10.47 6.65
N ALA A 209 22.19 -9.32 6.28
CA ALA A 209 21.61 -8.40 5.30
C ALA A 209 21.48 -9.05 3.91
N GLU A 210 22.50 -9.82 3.49
CA GLU A 210 22.47 -10.59 2.23
C GLU A 210 21.36 -11.65 2.24
N ILE A 211 21.19 -12.37 3.35
CA ILE A 211 20.11 -13.38 3.51
C ILE A 211 18.74 -12.71 3.47
N ILE A 212 18.57 -11.56 4.13
CA ILE A 212 17.32 -10.80 4.10
C ILE A 212 17.02 -10.33 2.67
N HIS A 213 18.02 -9.77 1.99
CA HIS A 213 17.89 -9.32 0.61
C HIS A 213 17.51 -10.48 -0.33
N GLN A 214 18.13 -11.66 -0.17
CA GLN A 214 17.78 -12.85 -0.95
C GLN A 214 16.33 -13.29 -0.71
N ARG A 215 15.88 -13.33 0.54
CA ARG A 215 14.48 -13.65 0.88
C ARG A 215 13.50 -12.66 0.27
N GLU A 216 13.82 -11.36 0.28
CA GLU A 216 13.00 -10.34 -0.37
C GLU A 216 12.93 -10.52 -1.89
N VAL A 217 14.06 -10.82 -2.53
CA VAL A 217 14.14 -11.11 -3.97
C VAL A 217 13.33 -12.36 -4.32
N GLU A 218 13.42 -13.43 -3.52
CA GLU A 218 12.64 -14.66 -3.70
C GLU A 218 11.14 -14.41 -3.52
N ALA A 219 10.73 -13.71 -2.46
CA ALA A 219 9.33 -13.34 -2.23
C ALA A 219 8.77 -12.51 -3.41
N LYS A 220 9.58 -11.60 -3.95
CA LYS A 220 9.20 -10.82 -5.13
C LYS A 220 9.03 -11.69 -6.37
N LYS A 221 9.93 -12.66 -6.60
CA LYS A 221 9.83 -13.61 -7.72
C LYS A 221 8.58 -14.47 -7.61
N GLU A 222 8.27 -15.00 -6.42
CA GLU A 222 7.05 -15.79 -6.20
C GLU A 222 5.78 -14.97 -6.40
N PHE A 223 5.78 -13.70 -5.97
CA PHE A 223 4.68 -12.78 -6.24
C PHE A 223 4.49 -12.51 -7.73
N ASP A 224 5.58 -12.26 -8.47
CA ASP A 224 5.51 -12.03 -9.91
C ASP A 224 5.04 -13.29 -10.66
N LYS A 225 5.49 -14.47 -10.25
CA LYS A 225 5.03 -15.76 -10.78
C LYS A 225 3.54 -16.00 -10.51
N TRP A 226 3.08 -15.73 -9.29
CA TRP A 226 1.67 -15.83 -8.95
C TRP A 226 0.82 -14.88 -9.81
N LYS A 227 1.28 -13.65 -9.99
CA LYS A 227 0.62 -12.65 -10.83
C LYS A 227 0.49 -13.17 -12.26
N GLU A 228 1.56 -13.70 -12.85
CA GLU A 228 1.55 -14.27 -14.20
C GLU A 228 0.61 -15.48 -14.33
N GLN A 229 0.57 -16.35 -13.32
CA GLN A 229 -0.38 -17.46 -13.27
C GLN A 229 -1.83 -16.97 -13.27
N GLU A 230 -2.13 -15.94 -12.48
CA GLU A 230 -3.48 -15.39 -12.39
C GLU A 230 -3.89 -14.70 -13.69
N TRP A 231 -2.99 -13.94 -14.30
CA TRP A 231 -3.18 -13.41 -15.66
C TRP A 231 -3.46 -14.53 -16.66
N THR A 232 -2.68 -15.61 -16.64
CA THR A 232 -2.86 -16.74 -17.56
C THR A 232 -4.21 -17.41 -17.39
N LYS A 233 -4.69 -17.57 -16.15
CA LYS A 233 -6.03 -18.11 -15.87
C LYS A 233 -7.13 -17.21 -16.42
N LEU A 234 -7.07 -15.91 -16.11
CA LEU A 234 -8.07 -14.93 -16.58
C LEU A 234 -8.13 -14.88 -18.10
N TYR A 235 -6.98 -14.79 -18.78
CA TYR A 235 -6.94 -14.82 -20.25
C TYR A 235 -7.46 -16.16 -20.80
N GLY A 236 -7.16 -17.28 -20.14
CA GLY A 236 -7.70 -18.59 -20.50
C GLY A 236 -9.23 -18.68 -20.34
N GLU A 237 -9.81 -18.09 -19.30
CA GLU A 237 -11.26 -18.01 -19.11
C GLU A 237 -11.92 -17.13 -20.15
N ILE A 238 -11.33 -15.96 -20.43
CA ILE A 238 -11.78 -15.07 -21.51
C ILE A 238 -11.77 -15.80 -22.86
N ASP A 239 -10.73 -16.56 -23.17
CA ASP A 239 -10.65 -17.28 -24.44
C ASP A 239 -11.63 -18.47 -24.53
N LYS A 240 -11.89 -19.16 -23.41
CA LYS A 240 -12.98 -20.16 -23.34
C LYS A 240 -14.32 -19.50 -23.62
N LEU A 241 -14.59 -18.34 -23.00
CA LEU A 241 -15.83 -17.61 -23.21
C LEU A 241 -15.97 -17.13 -24.66
N LYS A 242 -14.91 -16.58 -25.26
CA LYS A 242 -14.87 -16.22 -26.68
C LYS A 242 -15.16 -17.43 -27.58
N LYS A 243 -14.61 -18.61 -27.25
CA LYS A 243 -14.87 -19.84 -28.00
C LYS A 243 -16.34 -20.25 -27.92
N LEU A 244 -16.92 -20.23 -26.72
CA LEU A 244 -18.36 -20.51 -26.54
C LEU A 244 -19.21 -19.55 -27.37
N PHE A 245 -18.90 -18.24 -27.33
CA PHE A 245 -19.59 -17.27 -28.18
C PHE A 245 -19.44 -17.58 -29.67
N TRP A 246 -18.23 -17.92 -30.12
CA TRP A 246 -17.97 -18.25 -31.52
C TRP A 246 -18.75 -19.48 -31.98
N ASP A 247 -18.82 -20.52 -31.16
CA ASP A 247 -19.56 -21.75 -31.46
C ASP A 247 -21.07 -21.48 -31.53
N GLU A 248 -21.60 -20.64 -30.63
CA GLU A 248 -23.01 -20.19 -30.68
C GLU A 248 -23.30 -19.35 -31.92
N PHE A 249 -22.42 -18.40 -32.27
CA PHE A 249 -22.57 -17.63 -33.51
C PHE A 249 -22.58 -18.53 -34.74
N LYS A 250 -21.72 -19.55 -34.78
CA LYS A 250 -21.68 -20.53 -35.88
C LYS A 250 -22.96 -21.37 -35.92
N ASN A 251 -23.47 -21.80 -34.77
CA ASN A 251 -24.73 -22.54 -34.67
C ASN A 251 -25.91 -21.71 -35.19
N VAL A 252 -26.01 -20.45 -34.75
CA VAL A 252 -27.04 -19.52 -35.22
C VAL A 252 -26.92 -19.28 -36.73
N ALA A 253 -25.69 -19.10 -37.26
CA ALA A 253 -25.48 -18.93 -38.70
C ALA A 253 -25.94 -20.15 -39.50
N ASN A 254 -25.63 -21.37 -39.03
CA ASN A 254 -26.06 -22.62 -39.66
C ASN A 254 -27.59 -22.79 -39.62
N GLN A 255 -28.21 -22.47 -38.47
CA GLN A 255 -29.67 -22.47 -38.34
C GLN A 255 -30.30 -21.47 -39.31
N ASN A 256 -29.73 -20.28 -39.45
CA ASN A 256 -30.22 -19.26 -40.36
C ASN A 256 -30.12 -19.73 -41.82
N SER A 257 -29.00 -20.34 -42.22
CA SER A 257 -28.85 -20.94 -43.55
C SER A 257 -29.89 -22.05 -43.81
N THR A 258 -30.15 -22.89 -42.81
CA THR A 258 -31.15 -23.97 -42.92
C THR A 258 -32.57 -23.40 -43.06
N LEU A 259 -32.88 -22.34 -42.31
CA LEU A 259 -34.16 -21.65 -42.42
C LEU A 259 -34.31 -20.96 -43.78
N GLU A 260 -33.25 -20.34 -44.29
CA GLU A 260 -33.24 -19.77 -45.64
C GLU A 260 -33.43 -20.81 -46.73
N GLU A 261 -32.80 -21.99 -46.62
CA GLU A 261 -33.00 -23.10 -47.57
C GLU A 261 -34.44 -23.62 -47.53
N LYS A 262 -35.02 -23.80 -46.33
CA LYS A 262 -36.44 -24.17 -46.18
C LYS A 262 -37.36 -23.12 -46.79
N LEU A 263 -37.05 -21.84 -46.59
CA LEU A 263 -37.82 -20.73 -47.17
C LEU A 263 -37.76 -20.74 -48.70
N ARG A 264 -36.57 -20.97 -49.28
CA ARG A 264 -36.40 -21.11 -50.75
C ARG A 264 -37.13 -22.33 -51.29
N ALA A 265 -37.09 -23.47 -50.57
CA ALA A 265 -37.81 -24.67 -50.97
C ALA A 265 -39.34 -24.45 -50.99
N LEU A 266 -39.88 -23.79 -49.96
CA LEU A 266 -41.29 -23.40 -49.91
C LEU A 266 -41.65 -22.43 -51.05
N GLN A 267 -40.82 -21.43 -51.32
CA GLN A 267 -41.00 -20.52 -52.46
C GLN A 267 -40.93 -21.23 -53.82
N SER A 268 -40.08 -22.25 -53.97
CA SER A 268 -40.00 -23.02 -55.22
C SER A 268 -41.21 -23.94 -55.42
N HIS A 269 -41.81 -24.43 -54.33
CA HIS A 269 -42.98 -25.30 -54.39
C HIS A 269 -44.27 -24.54 -54.70
N SER A 270 -44.33 -23.23 -54.42
CA SER A 270 -45.47 -22.37 -54.77
C SER A 270 -45.50 -21.95 -56.25
N VAL A 271 -44.43 -22.19 -57.02
CA VAL A 271 -44.34 -21.85 -58.46
C VAL A 271 -44.72 -23.04 -59.37
N MET A 272 -45.07 -24.21 -58.82
CA MET A 272 -45.69 -25.28 -59.61
C MET A 272 -47.18 -24.99 -59.81
N GLU A 273 -47.50 -24.43 -60.97
CA GLU A 273 -48.85 -24.10 -61.43
C GLU A 273 -49.82 -25.28 -61.26
N SER A 274 -50.84 -25.10 -60.42
CA SER A 274 -52.05 -25.91 -60.43
C SER A 274 -53.04 -25.35 -61.45
N ASN A 275 -53.50 -26.20 -62.38
CA ASN A 275 -54.45 -25.87 -63.46
C ASN A 275 -55.89 -25.57 -62.99
N LEU A 276 -56.10 -24.99 -61.82
CA LEU A 276 -57.42 -24.68 -61.27
C LEU A 276 -57.50 -23.16 -61.08
N GLY A 277 -58.44 -22.55 -61.80
CA GLY A 277 -58.47 -21.12 -62.08
C GLY A 277 -58.53 -20.17 -60.88
N SER A 278 -58.22 -18.91 -61.22
CA SER A 278 -58.13 -17.70 -60.38
C SER A 278 -59.19 -17.62 -59.26
N LEU A 279 -58.84 -18.14 -58.09
CA LEU A 279 -59.46 -17.78 -56.82
C LEU A 279 -58.68 -16.61 -56.23
N ARG A 280 -59.43 -15.58 -55.82
CA ARG A 280 -58.94 -14.35 -55.19
C ARG A 280 -58.08 -14.70 -53.96
N ASP A 281 -56.88 -14.13 -53.97
CA ASP A 281 -55.65 -14.52 -53.27
C ASP A 281 -55.73 -14.70 -51.74
N GLU A 282 -55.96 -15.92 -51.26
CA GLU A 282 -55.54 -16.29 -49.89
C GLU A 282 -54.00 -16.41 -49.79
N GLU A 283 -53.32 -16.72 -50.90
CA GLU A 283 -51.85 -16.76 -51.00
C GLU A 283 -51.19 -15.39 -50.79
N SER A 284 -51.79 -14.30 -51.29
CA SER A 284 -51.25 -12.94 -51.08
C SER A 284 -51.35 -12.53 -49.60
N ASP A 285 -52.43 -12.90 -48.91
CA ASP A 285 -52.61 -12.64 -47.49
C ASP A 285 -51.71 -13.54 -46.61
N GLU A 286 -51.48 -14.79 -47.00
CA GLU A 286 -50.50 -15.68 -46.35
C GLU A 286 -49.06 -15.22 -46.55
N TRP A 287 -48.71 -14.76 -47.74
CA TRP A 287 -47.39 -14.19 -48.02
C TRP A 287 -47.15 -12.92 -47.20
N LEU A 288 -48.17 -12.07 -47.06
CA LEU A 288 -48.11 -10.87 -46.22
C LEU A 288 -47.92 -11.23 -44.73
N ARG A 289 -48.61 -12.28 -44.25
CA ARG A 289 -48.43 -12.81 -42.88
C ARG A 289 -47.03 -13.37 -42.65
N GLN A 290 -46.50 -14.17 -43.58
CA GLN A 290 -45.13 -14.69 -43.48
C GLN A 290 -44.06 -13.60 -43.56
N ALA A 291 -44.27 -12.57 -44.40
CA ALA A 291 -43.38 -11.42 -44.46
C ALA A 291 -43.38 -10.63 -43.14
N GLN A 292 -44.55 -10.45 -42.52
CA GLN A 292 -44.66 -9.84 -41.19
C GLN A 292 -43.99 -10.69 -40.10
N GLU A 293 -44.13 -12.00 -40.12
CA GLU A 293 -43.47 -12.90 -39.16
C GLU A 293 -41.95 -12.87 -39.30
N LEU A 294 -41.43 -12.90 -40.53
CA LEU A 294 -40.00 -12.78 -40.80
C LEU A 294 -39.46 -11.42 -40.38
N GLN A 295 -40.23 -10.35 -40.59
CA GLN A 295 -39.86 -9.02 -40.14
C GLN A 295 -39.83 -8.95 -38.60
N ALA A 296 -40.84 -9.48 -37.91
CA ALA A 296 -40.89 -9.55 -36.47
C ALA A 296 -39.72 -10.36 -35.88
N LEU A 297 -39.32 -11.46 -36.52
CA LEU A 297 -38.14 -12.24 -36.12
C LEU A 297 -36.84 -11.45 -36.30
N ARG A 298 -36.67 -10.73 -37.42
CA ARG A 298 -35.50 -9.86 -37.64
C ARG A 298 -35.42 -8.76 -36.58
N GLU A 299 -36.53 -8.08 -36.32
CA GLU A 299 -36.61 -7.05 -35.28
C GLU A 299 -36.27 -7.63 -33.90
N LYS A 300 -36.77 -8.82 -33.56
CA LYS A 300 -36.42 -9.51 -32.31
C LYS A 300 -34.93 -9.83 -32.22
N THR A 301 -34.29 -10.29 -33.30
CA THR A 301 -32.84 -10.57 -33.31
C THR A 301 -32.00 -9.30 -33.19
N GLU A 302 -32.41 -8.19 -33.82
CA GLU A 302 -31.71 -6.91 -33.67
C GLU A 302 -31.91 -6.32 -32.27
N ILE A 303 -33.10 -6.46 -31.67
CA ILE A 303 -33.34 -6.10 -30.26
C ILE A 303 -32.38 -6.89 -29.35
N GLN A 304 -32.32 -8.21 -29.47
CA GLN A 304 -31.42 -9.03 -28.66
C GLN A 304 -29.94 -8.64 -28.87
N LYS A 305 -29.52 -8.40 -30.11
CA LYS A 305 -28.16 -7.97 -30.43
C LYS A 305 -27.83 -6.61 -29.81
N THR A 306 -28.75 -5.65 -29.84
CA THR A 306 -28.54 -4.34 -29.18
C THR A 306 -28.55 -4.45 -27.66
N GLU A 307 -29.37 -5.32 -27.08
CA GLU A 307 -29.38 -5.61 -25.65
C GLU A 307 -28.07 -6.24 -25.18
N TRP A 308 -27.56 -7.25 -25.90
CA TRP A 308 -26.27 -7.85 -25.60
C TRP A 308 -25.11 -6.88 -25.76
N LYS A 309 -25.14 -6.02 -26.79
CA LYS A 309 -24.15 -4.96 -26.98
C LYS A 309 -24.19 -3.95 -25.83
N ARG A 310 -25.37 -3.62 -25.33
CA ARG A 310 -25.55 -2.74 -24.16
C ARG A 310 -24.97 -3.39 -22.90
N LYS A 311 -25.33 -4.64 -22.61
CA LYS A 311 -24.80 -5.39 -21.44
C LYS A 311 -23.28 -5.50 -21.44
N MET A 312 -22.68 -5.75 -22.61
CA MET A 312 -21.21 -5.79 -22.74
C MET A 312 -20.58 -4.42 -22.43
N LYS A 313 -21.20 -3.35 -22.92
CA LYS A 313 -20.75 -1.99 -22.65
C LYS A 313 -20.89 -1.62 -21.17
N GLU A 314 -22.01 -1.96 -20.54
CA GLU A 314 -22.26 -1.74 -19.10
C GLU A 314 -21.21 -2.48 -18.25
N LEU A 315 -20.99 -3.78 -18.48
CA LEU A 315 -19.96 -4.55 -17.78
C LEU A 315 -18.55 -3.97 -17.96
N HIS A 316 -18.23 -3.49 -19.16
CA HIS A 316 -16.95 -2.83 -19.41
C HIS A 316 -16.80 -1.51 -18.65
N GLU A 317 -17.86 -0.70 -18.61
CA GLU A 317 -17.90 0.56 -17.86
C GLU A 317 -17.82 0.33 -16.35
N GLU A 318 -18.52 -0.68 -15.82
CA GLU A 318 -18.43 -1.12 -14.41
C GLU A 318 -17.00 -1.52 -14.04
N HIS A 319 -16.36 -2.38 -14.83
CA HIS A 319 -14.98 -2.80 -14.58
C HIS A 319 -13.99 -1.61 -14.65
N VAL A 320 -14.20 -0.66 -15.56
CA VAL A 320 -13.38 0.56 -15.63
C VAL A 320 -13.61 1.44 -14.39
N ALA A 321 -14.84 1.55 -13.91
CA ALA A 321 -15.18 2.29 -12.69
C ALA A 321 -14.56 1.65 -11.45
N GLU A 322 -14.68 0.33 -11.28
CA GLU A 322 -14.08 -0.41 -10.16
C GLU A 322 -12.54 -0.25 -10.14
N LYS A 323 -11.90 -0.37 -11.31
CA LYS A 323 -10.45 -0.13 -11.43
C LYS A 323 -10.06 1.29 -11.00
N LYS A 324 -10.89 2.29 -11.32
CA LYS A 324 -10.65 3.68 -10.94
C LYS A 324 -10.82 3.87 -9.43
N GLU A 325 -11.85 3.28 -8.83
CA GLU A 325 -12.09 3.32 -7.39
C GLU A 325 -10.94 2.68 -6.60
N LEU A 326 -10.52 1.48 -7.01
CA LEU A 326 -9.35 0.81 -6.43
C LEU A 326 -8.08 1.64 -6.56
N GLN A 327 -7.90 2.35 -7.68
CA GLN A 327 -6.76 3.23 -7.88
C GLN A 327 -6.81 4.46 -6.96
N GLU A 328 -7.98 5.05 -6.75
CA GLU A 328 -8.20 6.17 -5.82
C GLU A 328 -7.98 5.73 -4.36
N GLU A 329 -8.45 4.54 -3.98
CA GLU A 329 -8.22 3.98 -2.66
C GLU A 329 -6.75 3.67 -2.42
N ASN A 330 -6.04 3.12 -3.42
CA ASN A 330 -4.61 2.89 -3.32
C ASN A 330 -3.82 4.21 -3.13
N GLN A 331 -4.19 5.27 -3.86
CA GLN A 331 -3.61 6.60 -3.67
C GLN A 331 -3.90 7.16 -2.28
N ARG A 332 -5.12 6.95 -1.75
CA ARG A 332 -5.49 7.36 -0.39
C ARG A 332 -4.66 6.62 0.66
N LEU A 333 -4.51 5.30 0.52
CA LEU A 333 -3.69 4.49 1.42
C LEU A 333 -2.22 4.89 1.37
N GLN A 334 -1.67 5.13 0.18
CA GLN A 334 -0.30 5.65 0.02
C GLN A 334 -0.13 7.02 0.69
N ALA A 335 -1.12 7.91 0.55
CA ALA A 335 -1.08 9.22 1.21
C ALA A 335 -1.11 9.09 2.74
N SER A 336 -1.96 8.20 3.29
CA SER A 336 -2.03 7.90 4.72
C SER A 336 -0.71 7.34 5.24
N LEU A 337 -0.14 6.34 4.55
CA LEU A 337 1.14 5.74 4.92
C LEU A 337 2.27 6.78 4.91
N SER A 338 2.32 7.64 3.89
CA SER A 338 3.29 8.74 3.83
C SER A 338 3.12 9.75 4.96
N GLN A 339 1.88 10.03 5.35
CA GLN A 339 1.58 10.92 6.46
C GLN A 339 2.02 10.32 7.80
N ASP A 340 1.76 9.05 8.03
CA ASP A 340 2.13 8.37 9.28
C ASP A 340 3.65 8.20 9.40
N GLN A 341 4.35 7.91 8.30
CA GLN A 341 5.81 7.96 8.25
C GLN A 341 6.36 9.34 8.63
N LYS A 342 5.76 10.44 8.14
CA LYS A 342 6.18 11.80 8.52
C LYS A 342 5.93 12.10 9.99
N LYS A 343 4.80 11.67 10.55
CA LYS A 343 4.50 11.83 11.98
C LYS A 343 5.51 11.07 12.84
N ALA A 344 5.80 9.82 12.49
CA ALA A 344 6.79 9.00 13.18
C ALA A 344 8.19 9.62 13.12
N ALA A 345 8.62 10.09 11.95
CA ALA A 345 9.90 10.78 11.78
C ALA A 345 9.98 12.11 12.56
N ALA A 346 8.89 12.87 12.61
CA ALA A 346 8.82 14.09 13.42
C ALA A 346 8.92 13.78 14.92
N GLN A 347 8.29 12.69 15.38
CA GLN A 347 8.37 12.25 16.77
C GLN A 347 9.78 11.77 17.13
N SER A 348 10.44 10.97 16.29
CA SER A 348 11.82 10.55 16.53
C SER A 348 12.78 11.74 16.52
N GLN A 349 12.58 12.70 15.62
CA GLN A 349 13.39 13.92 15.57
C GLN A 349 13.24 14.75 16.86
N ARG A 350 12.02 14.89 17.39
CA ARG A 350 11.76 15.58 18.67
C ARG A 350 12.46 14.88 19.85
N GLN A 351 12.46 13.55 19.88
CA GLN A 351 13.18 12.80 20.90
C GLN A 351 14.70 13.01 20.79
N ILE A 352 15.24 13.00 19.57
CA ILE A 352 16.67 13.25 19.33
C ILE A 352 17.05 14.67 19.77
N SER A 353 16.24 15.69 19.44
CA SER A 353 16.52 17.07 19.86
C SER A 353 16.45 17.24 21.37
N ALA A 354 15.48 16.59 22.05
CA ALA A 354 15.38 16.63 23.50
C ALA A 354 16.61 16.00 24.18
N LEU A 355 17.07 14.85 23.69
CA LEU A 355 18.28 14.19 24.19
C LEU A 355 19.55 15.03 23.93
N ARG A 356 19.64 15.69 22.77
CA ARG A 356 20.75 16.61 22.47
C ARG A 356 20.77 17.81 23.41
N ALA A 357 19.62 18.41 23.70
CA ALA A 357 19.53 19.51 24.67
C ALA A 357 19.96 19.06 26.07
N GLN A 358 19.53 17.87 26.51
CA GLN A 358 19.98 17.29 27.78
C GLN A 358 21.51 17.07 27.82
N LEU A 359 22.10 16.59 26.72
CA LEU A 359 23.55 16.42 26.62
C LEU A 359 24.30 17.76 26.65
N GLN A 360 23.77 18.80 26.00
CA GLN A 360 24.35 20.14 26.05
C GLN A 360 24.31 20.72 27.47
N GLU A 361 23.20 20.52 28.19
CA GLU A 361 23.09 20.96 29.58
C GLU A 361 24.09 20.23 30.49
N GLN A 362 24.23 18.91 30.32
CA GLN A 362 25.26 18.14 31.03
C GLN A 362 26.67 18.65 30.71
N ALA A 363 26.98 18.97 29.45
CA ALA A 363 28.27 19.52 29.05
C ALA A 363 28.52 20.90 29.68
N ARG A 364 27.48 21.75 29.77
CA ARG A 364 27.56 23.06 30.45
C ARG A 364 27.88 22.90 31.94
N ILE A 365 27.22 21.94 32.61
CA ILE A 365 27.50 21.63 34.01
C ILE A 365 28.93 21.14 34.18
N ILE A 366 29.40 20.22 33.34
CA ILE A 366 30.79 19.74 33.36
C ILE A 366 31.78 20.89 33.17
N ALA A 367 31.57 21.75 32.18
CA ALA A 367 32.44 22.91 31.93
C ALA A 367 32.52 23.85 33.15
N SER A 368 31.38 24.14 33.80
CA SER A 368 31.38 24.95 35.02
C SER A 368 32.06 24.28 36.22
N GLN A 369 31.96 22.95 36.34
CA GLN A 369 32.68 22.18 37.36
C GLN A 369 34.19 22.18 37.09
N GLU A 370 34.60 22.05 35.82
CA GLU A 370 36.01 22.15 35.41
C GLU A 370 36.58 23.54 35.72
N GLU A 371 35.83 24.61 35.43
CA GLU A 371 36.23 25.99 35.74
C GLU A 371 36.37 26.20 37.26
N MET A 372 35.46 25.64 38.06
CA MET A 372 35.57 25.62 39.51
C MET A 372 36.83 24.87 39.98
N ILE A 373 37.13 23.71 39.41
CA ILE A 373 38.34 22.93 39.72
C ILE A 373 39.60 23.70 39.36
N GLN A 374 39.61 24.38 38.21
CA GLN A 374 40.72 25.24 37.78
C GLN A 374 40.91 26.42 38.74
N SER A 375 39.82 27.08 39.18
CA SER A 375 39.89 28.18 40.15
C SER A 375 40.46 27.75 41.51
N LEU A 376 40.12 26.54 41.96
CA LEU A 376 40.64 25.97 43.21
C LEU A 376 42.09 25.50 43.07
N SER A 377 42.49 25.06 41.87
CA SER A 377 43.87 24.66 41.55
C SER A 377 44.82 25.85 41.38
N LEU A 378 44.33 26.98 40.84
CA LEU A 378 45.08 28.24 40.72
C LEU A 378 45.21 28.99 42.06
N ARG A 379 44.39 28.66 43.07
CA ARG A 379 44.47 29.28 44.40
C ARG A 379 45.63 28.77 45.27
N LYS A 380 46.56 28.01 44.69
CA LYS A 380 47.80 27.62 45.36
C LYS A 380 48.97 28.22 44.58
N VAL A 381 49.64 29.16 45.24
CA VAL A 381 50.88 29.89 44.87
C VAL A 381 50.66 31.34 44.39
N GLU A 382 50.98 32.25 45.33
CA GLU A 382 51.50 33.64 45.20
C GLU A 382 50.60 34.69 44.50
N GLY A 383 50.44 35.93 44.97
CA GLY A 383 51.37 36.78 45.72
C GLY A 383 51.61 38.05 44.90
N THR A 384 50.99 39.17 45.30
CA THR A 384 51.39 40.58 45.07
C THR A 384 51.60 41.11 43.63
N HIS A 385 50.70 41.97 43.12
CA HIS A 385 50.88 43.44 42.93
C HIS A 385 49.79 44.07 42.01
N GLU A 386 49.33 45.25 42.43
CA GLU A 386 48.90 46.46 41.69
C GLU A 386 47.54 46.66 40.95
N VAL A 387 46.80 47.59 41.56
CA VAL A 387 45.63 48.50 41.33
C VAL A 387 45.81 49.45 40.10
N PRO A 388 44.81 50.20 39.54
CA PRO A 388 43.38 49.99 39.18
C PRO A 388 42.92 50.75 37.85
N LYS A 389 41.58 50.94 37.67
CA LYS A 389 40.83 51.96 36.83
C LYS A 389 40.22 51.39 35.52
N ALA A 390 38.97 51.60 35.09
CA ALA A 390 37.88 52.50 35.49
C ALA A 390 36.50 51.99 34.99
N ALA A 391 35.45 52.40 35.72
CA ALA A 391 34.13 52.88 35.31
C ALA A 391 33.17 52.04 34.43
N ASP A 392 32.06 51.69 35.08
CA ASP A 392 30.65 51.70 34.66
C ASP A 392 30.29 52.09 33.21
N ALA A 393 29.41 51.27 32.62
CA ALA A 393 28.11 51.74 32.13
C ALA A 393 27.14 50.55 32.07
N LYS A 394 26.15 50.54 32.98
CA LYS A 394 24.89 49.83 32.78
C LYS A 394 24.04 50.68 31.83
N GLU A 395 23.64 50.10 30.71
CA GLU A 395 22.38 50.45 30.04
C GLU A 395 21.61 49.14 29.85
N ASP A 396 20.63 48.93 30.73
CA ASP A 396 19.45 48.13 30.38
C ASP A 396 18.59 49.02 29.48
N SER A 397 18.25 48.52 28.29
CA SER A 397 17.00 48.89 27.64
C SER A 397 16.47 47.67 26.88
N PRO A 398 15.17 47.37 27.02
CA PRO A 398 14.59 46.09 26.63
C PRO A 398 14.25 46.10 25.14
N GLU A 399 14.16 44.94 24.49
CA GLU A 399 13.18 44.70 23.42
C GLU A 399 13.32 43.28 22.84
N GLU A 400 12.17 42.62 22.83
CA GLU A 400 11.66 41.71 21.80
C GLU A 400 12.30 40.33 21.58
N GLU A 401 11.42 39.34 21.72
CA GLU A 401 11.53 38.01 21.14
C GLU A 401 11.85 38.13 19.63
N MET A 402 13.12 37.94 19.28
CA MET A 402 13.54 37.91 17.88
C MET A 402 13.16 36.56 17.27
N ASP A 403 12.06 36.59 16.53
CA ASP A 403 11.72 35.64 15.48
C ASP A 403 12.92 35.49 14.52
N ASP A 404 13.42 34.25 14.41
CA ASP A 404 14.65 33.84 13.74
C ASP A 404 14.48 34.00 12.21
N SER A 405 14.61 35.24 11.75
CA SER A 405 14.09 35.69 10.46
C SER A 405 15.18 35.70 9.38
N GLN A 406 14.78 35.32 8.16
CA GLN A 406 15.53 35.13 6.90
C GLN A 406 16.61 36.17 6.53
N ASP A 407 16.69 37.28 7.25
CA ASP A 407 17.51 38.44 6.97
C ASP A 407 19.00 38.20 7.25
N GLU A 408 19.32 37.42 8.29
CA GLU A 408 20.68 36.95 8.60
C GLU A 408 21.23 36.05 7.47
N GLN A 409 20.41 35.11 6.99
CA GLN A 409 20.80 34.21 5.90
C GLN A 409 21.00 34.96 4.58
N GLN A 410 20.19 36.00 4.31
CA GLN A 410 20.38 36.85 3.14
C GLN A 410 21.64 37.72 3.24
N LYS A 411 21.99 38.23 4.42
CA LYS A 411 23.25 38.94 4.67
C LYS A 411 24.47 38.05 4.46
N VAL A 412 24.43 36.80 4.94
CA VAL A 412 25.51 35.81 4.73
C VAL A 412 25.66 35.47 3.24
N LEU A 413 24.55 35.28 2.51
CA LEU A 413 24.59 35.04 1.07
C LEU A 413 25.10 36.26 0.28
N ALA A 414 24.76 37.48 0.70
CA ALA A 414 25.27 38.70 0.10
C ALA A 414 26.77 38.87 0.35
N ALA A 415 27.25 38.61 1.58
CA ALA A 415 28.67 38.63 1.93
C ALA A 415 29.49 37.60 1.16
N LEU A 416 28.94 36.39 0.93
CA LEU A 416 29.56 35.37 0.07
C LEU A 416 29.65 35.81 -1.39
N ARG A 417 28.62 36.49 -1.92
CA ARG A 417 28.61 37.00 -3.30
C ARG A 417 29.63 38.10 -3.55
N HIS A 418 29.99 38.86 -2.52
CA HIS A 418 30.99 39.93 -2.61
C HIS A 418 32.44 39.45 -2.47
N ASN A 419 32.66 38.16 -2.15
CA ASN A 419 33.99 37.56 -2.05
C ASN A 419 34.22 36.50 -3.15
N PRO A 420 34.65 36.91 -4.37
CA PRO A 420 34.85 36.00 -5.50
C PRO A 420 35.98 34.98 -5.28
N THR A 421 36.94 35.29 -4.40
CA THR A 421 38.00 34.36 -3.98
C THR A 421 37.43 33.21 -3.14
N LEU A 422 36.54 33.50 -2.20
CA LEU A 422 35.91 32.50 -1.32
C LEU A 422 35.02 31.54 -2.15
N LEU A 423 34.25 32.09 -3.10
CA LEU A 423 33.47 31.29 -4.06
C LEU A 423 34.33 30.37 -4.94
N LYS A 424 35.57 30.76 -5.29
CA LYS A 424 36.50 29.87 -6.00
C LYS A 424 36.97 28.69 -5.13
N HIS A 425 37.12 28.89 -3.82
CA HIS A 425 37.52 27.82 -2.89
C HIS A 425 36.37 26.85 -2.58
N PHE A 426 35.12 27.32 -2.58
CA PHE A 426 33.95 26.45 -2.39
C PHE A 426 33.47 25.77 -3.68
N ARG A 427 33.95 26.21 -4.85
CA ARG A 427 33.55 25.63 -6.13
C ARG A 427 33.83 24.12 -6.22
N PRO A 428 35.04 23.61 -5.90
CA PRO A 428 35.30 22.17 -5.94
C PRO A 428 34.37 21.39 -5.03
N ILE A 429 34.10 21.90 -3.82
CA ILE A 429 33.19 21.26 -2.86
C ILE A 429 31.76 21.21 -3.40
N LEU A 430 31.30 22.28 -4.03
CA LEU A 430 29.96 22.32 -4.64
C LEU A 430 29.86 21.44 -5.89
N GLU A 431 30.94 21.31 -6.65
CA GLU A 431 31.06 20.41 -7.80
C GLU A 431 31.02 18.95 -7.33
N ASP A 432 31.79 18.58 -6.30
CA ASP A 432 31.79 17.24 -5.69
C ASP A 432 30.41 16.86 -5.15
N ILE A 433 29.75 17.77 -4.42
CA ILE A 433 28.40 17.55 -3.89
C ILE A 433 27.37 17.41 -5.02
N LEU A 434 27.50 18.21 -6.08
CA LEU A 434 26.63 18.09 -7.25
C LEU A 434 26.87 16.76 -7.96
N GLU A 435 28.11 16.32 -8.07
CA GLU A 435 28.51 15.08 -8.71
C GLU A 435 28.00 13.86 -7.93
N GLU A 436 28.16 13.84 -6.61
CA GLU A 436 27.58 12.82 -5.72
C GLU A 436 26.05 12.79 -5.84
N LYS A 437 25.42 13.96 -5.96
CA LYS A 437 23.96 14.06 -6.20
C LYS A 437 23.56 13.44 -7.54
N LEU A 438 24.33 13.68 -8.59
CA LEU A 438 24.08 13.13 -9.93
C LEU A 438 24.29 11.61 -9.95
N GLU A 439 25.32 11.09 -9.29
CA GLU A 439 25.56 9.66 -9.10
C GLU A 439 24.42 8.99 -8.33
N SER A 440 23.94 9.62 -7.24
CA SER A 440 22.81 9.11 -6.46
C SER A 440 21.50 9.04 -7.28
N MET A 441 21.42 9.81 -8.38
CA MET A 441 20.32 9.79 -9.33
C MET A 441 20.61 8.91 -10.56
N GLY A 442 21.72 8.18 -10.58
CA GLY A 442 22.06 7.21 -11.63
C GLY A 442 22.80 7.80 -12.84
N ILE A 443 23.35 9.01 -12.74
CA ILE A 443 24.20 9.62 -13.76
C ILE A 443 25.66 9.39 -13.38
N ARG A 444 26.42 8.71 -14.24
CA ARG A 444 27.86 8.46 -14.00
C ARG A 444 28.68 9.75 -14.15
N LYS A 445 29.76 9.89 -13.37
CA LYS A 445 30.68 11.04 -13.35
C LYS A 445 31.25 11.43 -14.72
N ASP A 446 31.47 10.43 -15.58
CA ASP A 446 32.05 10.60 -16.92
C ASP A 446 30.99 10.78 -18.04
N ALA A 447 29.71 10.86 -17.69
CA ALA A 447 28.63 10.91 -18.67
C ALA A 447 28.61 12.27 -19.40
N LYS A 448 29.01 12.25 -20.69
CA LYS A 448 28.93 13.43 -21.58
C LYS A 448 27.49 13.77 -22.02
N GLY A 449 26.51 12.95 -21.68
CA GLY A 449 25.10 13.16 -21.99
C GLY A 449 24.20 12.12 -21.33
N ILE A 450 22.91 12.45 -21.20
CA ILE A 450 21.88 11.58 -20.65
C ILE A 450 20.85 11.24 -21.73
N SER A 451 20.33 10.01 -21.69
CA SER A 451 19.28 9.61 -22.65
C SER A 451 17.98 10.38 -22.39
N ILE A 452 17.16 10.58 -23.42
CA ILE A 452 15.85 11.26 -23.31
C ILE A 452 14.91 10.51 -22.34
N GLN A 453 15.04 9.18 -22.25
CA GLN A 453 14.26 8.36 -21.32
C GLN A 453 14.73 8.59 -19.87
N THR A 454 16.04 8.62 -19.64
CA THR A 454 16.65 8.94 -18.35
C THR A 454 16.29 10.36 -17.91
N LEU A 455 16.32 11.34 -18.83
CA LEU A 455 15.92 12.71 -18.57
C LEU A 455 14.45 12.78 -18.10
N ARG A 456 13.52 12.16 -18.84
CA ARG A 456 12.09 12.12 -18.44
C ARG A 456 11.89 11.47 -17.07
N HIS A 457 12.61 10.40 -16.79
CA HIS A 457 12.56 9.75 -15.48
C HIS A 457 13.07 10.68 -14.36
N LEU A 458 14.22 11.33 -14.58
CA LEU A 458 14.81 12.27 -13.63
C LEU A 458 13.95 13.51 -13.42
N GLU A 459 13.32 14.03 -14.47
CA GLU A 459 12.37 15.15 -14.36
C GLU A 459 11.18 14.78 -13.44
N SER A 460 10.66 13.56 -13.57
CA SER A 460 9.59 13.07 -12.70
C SER A 460 10.04 12.97 -11.24
N LEU A 461 11.24 12.43 -11.00
CA LEU A 461 11.83 12.27 -9.66
C LEU A 461 12.13 13.63 -9.01
N LEU A 462 12.72 14.56 -9.78
CA LEU A 462 12.98 15.92 -9.34
C LEU A 462 11.69 16.68 -9.06
N ARG A 463 10.61 16.45 -9.82
CA ARG A 463 9.29 17.06 -9.56
C ARG A 463 8.78 16.66 -8.17
N VAL A 464 8.85 15.37 -7.84
CA VAL A 464 8.45 14.85 -6.52
C VAL A 464 9.34 15.43 -5.41
N GLN A 465 10.66 15.44 -5.57
CA GLN A 465 11.56 16.03 -4.56
C GLN A 465 11.31 17.52 -4.34
N ARG A 466 11.04 18.27 -5.41
CA ARG A 466 10.72 19.70 -5.35
C ARG A 466 9.40 19.94 -4.62
N GLU A 467 8.39 19.12 -4.87
CA GLU A 467 7.10 19.21 -4.19
C GLU A 467 7.23 18.88 -2.70
N GLN A 468 8.01 17.86 -2.35
CA GLN A 468 8.32 17.54 -0.96
C GLN A 468 9.06 18.68 -0.23
N LYS A 469 10.00 19.36 -0.91
CA LYS A 469 10.69 20.54 -0.35
C LYS A 469 9.75 21.74 -0.23
N ALA A 470 8.88 21.98 -1.20
CA ALA A 470 7.87 23.04 -1.15
C ALA A 470 6.90 22.87 0.03
N ARG A 471 6.56 21.63 0.40
CA ARG A 471 5.74 21.33 1.58
C ARG A 471 6.43 21.63 2.91
N LYS A 472 7.77 21.65 2.94
CA LYS A 472 8.57 21.93 4.15
C LYS A 472 8.96 23.40 4.28
N PHE A 473 8.99 24.13 3.18
CA PHE A 473 9.46 25.52 3.11
C PHE A 473 8.51 26.34 2.24
N SER A 474 7.71 27.21 2.87
CA SER A 474 6.73 28.09 2.19
C SER A 474 7.38 28.96 1.10
N GLU A 475 8.58 29.47 1.37
CA GLU A 475 9.32 30.36 0.47
C GLU A 475 10.04 29.64 -0.69
N PHE A 476 10.03 28.31 -0.72
CA PHE A 476 10.78 27.53 -1.71
C PHE A 476 10.38 27.83 -3.15
N LEU A 477 9.08 27.97 -3.42
CA LEU A 477 8.57 28.24 -4.77
C LEU A 477 8.95 29.66 -5.23
N SER A 478 8.86 30.64 -4.32
CA SER A 478 9.24 32.03 -4.56
C SER A 478 10.75 32.15 -4.86
N LEU A 479 11.59 31.56 -4.00
CA LEU A 479 13.04 31.55 -4.16
C LEU A 479 13.47 30.84 -5.46
N ARG A 480 12.87 29.68 -5.76
CA ARG A 480 13.14 28.95 -7.01
C ARG A 480 12.74 29.76 -8.23
N GLY A 481 11.59 30.44 -8.19
CA GLY A 481 11.16 31.33 -9.26
C GLY A 481 12.18 32.44 -9.53
N LYS A 482 12.71 33.07 -8.47
CA LYS A 482 13.78 34.07 -8.56
C LYS A 482 15.06 33.50 -9.16
N LEU A 483 15.51 32.32 -8.71
CA LEU A 483 16.71 31.65 -9.23
C LEU A 483 16.56 31.23 -10.69
N VAL A 484 15.40 30.71 -11.10
CA VAL A 484 15.14 30.34 -12.50
C VAL A 484 15.19 31.57 -13.40
N LYS A 485 14.58 32.69 -12.97
CA LYS A 485 14.66 33.97 -13.71
C LYS A 485 16.10 34.45 -13.84
N GLU A 486 16.86 34.45 -12.74
CA GLU A 486 18.28 34.85 -12.73
C GLU A 486 19.13 33.99 -13.67
N VAL A 487 19.00 32.66 -13.61
CA VAL A 487 19.73 31.74 -14.50
C VAL A 487 19.34 31.98 -15.95
N THR A 488 18.05 32.16 -16.25
CA THR A 488 17.57 32.39 -17.61
C THR A 488 18.09 33.72 -18.17
N SER A 489 18.10 34.79 -17.36
CA SER A 489 18.68 36.08 -17.74
C SER A 489 20.19 35.97 -18.01
N ARG A 490 20.94 35.27 -17.16
CA ARG A 490 22.38 35.05 -17.36
C ARG A 490 22.70 34.20 -18.58
N VAL A 491 21.86 33.21 -18.90
CA VAL A 491 22.02 32.41 -20.12
C VAL A 491 21.79 33.29 -21.35
N LYS A 492 20.75 34.13 -21.35
CA LYS A 492 20.50 35.10 -22.43
C LYS A 492 21.64 36.11 -22.57
N GLU A 493 22.11 36.68 -21.46
CA GLU A 493 23.24 37.61 -21.45
C GLU A 493 24.53 36.96 -21.96
N ARG A 494 24.81 35.69 -21.60
CA ARG A 494 25.95 34.94 -22.16
C ARG A 494 25.76 34.60 -23.64
N GLN A 495 24.54 34.38 -24.09
CA GLN A 495 24.24 34.09 -25.49
C GLN A 495 24.34 35.36 -26.35
N GLU A 496 23.92 36.50 -25.81
CA GLU A 496 24.08 37.84 -26.41
C GLU A 496 25.56 38.26 -26.43
N ASN A 497 26.30 38.09 -25.31
CA ASN A 497 27.73 38.36 -25.25
C ASN A 497 28.58 37.38 -26.07
N GLY A 498 28.13 36.14 -26.25
CA GLY A 498 28.74 35.16 -27.16
C GLY A 498 28.46 35.45 -28.63
N ALA A 499 27.32 36.08 -28.95
CA ALA A 499 26.99 36.54 -30.29
C ALA A 499 27.79 37.80 -30.69
N VAL A 500 28.18 38.66 -29.74
CA VAL A 500 29.03 39.84 -30.00
C VAL A 500 30.48 39.47 -30.37
N VAL A 501 30.96 38.27 -30.00
CA VAL A 501 32.31 37.78 -30.42
C VAL A 501 32.30 37.14 -31.82
N SER A 502 31.13 36.98 -32.45
CA SER A 502 30.99 36.41 -33.80
C SER A 502 30.51 37.46 -34.82
N GLN A 503 31.16 38.63 -34.87
CA GLN A 503 31.16 39.46 -36.07
C GLN A 503 32.29 38.98 -37.01
N PRO A 504 32.04 38.69 -38.30
CA PRO A 504 33.08 38.33 -39.24
C PRO A 504 33.71 39.62 -39.80
N ASP A 505 34.84 40.03 -39.22
CA ASP A 505 35.75 40.99 -39.86
C ASP A 505 36.87 40.21 -40.57
N GLY A 506 37.02 40.45 -41.88
CA GLY A 506 38.24 40.16 -42.62
C GLY A 506 38.08 39.27 -43.85
N GLN A 507 37.89 39.89 -45.00
CA GLN A 507 38.23 39.35 -46.33
C GLN A 507 39.68 38.84 -46.37
N PRO A 508 40.00 37.80 -47.16
CA PRO A 508 41.37 37.43 -47.47
C PRO A 508 41.93 38.29 -48.61
N SER A 509 43.12 38.84 -48.40
CA SER A 509 44.06 39.16 -49.47
C SER A 509 44.90 37.92 -49.75
N GLY A 510 44.94 37.46 -51.00
CA GLY A 510 45.84 36.40 -51.48
C GLY A 510 45.13 35.22 -52.10
#